data_AF-A0A258B916-F1
#
_entry.id   AF-A0A258B916-F1
#
_cell.length_a   1.000
_cell.length_b   1.000
_cell.length_c   1.000
_cell.angle_alpha   90.00
_cell.angle_beta   90.00
_cell.angle_gamma   90.00
#
_symmetry.space_group_name_H-M   'P 1'
#
loop_
_entity.id
_entity.type
_entity.pdbx_description
1 polymer ?
#
loop_
_entity_poly.entity_id
_entity_poly.type
_entity_poly.pdbx_seq_one_letter_code
_entity_poly.pdbx_strand_id
1 'polypeptide(L)'
;MKSSAMTLSIGPPAQEKGASDQTPLSLIDSRSSLRLMAACEHFVIANSSLSWWGAWLGGCPQKRIVAPKDWFQSSANDPKDLIPDHWVRI
;
A
#
# COMPACT_ATOMS: atom_id res chain seq x y z
N MET A 1 7.80 47.33 -36.53
CA MET A 1 7.21 47.95 -35.31
C MET A 1 5.84 47.30 -35.11
N LYS A 2 5.52 46.48 -34.10
CA LYS A 2 6.17 46.05 -32.86
C LYS A 2 5.85 44.55 -32.69
N SER A 3 6.87 43.76 -32.35
CA SER A 3 6.73 42.37 -31.91
C SER A 3 6.25 42.39 -30.47
N SER A 4 5.13 41.74 -30.16
CA SER A 4 4.61 41.64 -28.79
C SER A 4 4.93 40.24 -28.26
N ALA A 5 6.00 40.14 -27.47
CA ALA A 5 6.39 38.92 -26.80
C ALA A 5 5.35 38.59 -25.71
N MET A 6 4.71 37.43 -25.83
CA MET A 6 3.81 36.89 -24.83
C MET A 6 4.67 36.15 -23.79
N THR A 7 5.12 36.88 -22.77
CA THR A 7 5.88 36.31 -21.64
C THR A 7 4.93 35.44 -20.81
N LEU A 8 5.00 34.12 -20.99
CA LEU A 8 4.36 33.16 -20.09
C LEU A 8 5.15 33.16 -18.77
N SER A 9 4.65 33.93 -17.79
CA SER A 9 5.22 33.94 -16.45
C SER A 9 4.96 32.57 -15.80
N ILE A 10 6.02 31.77 -15.68
CA ILE A 10 6.01 30.54 -14.91
C ILE A 10 5.88 30.98 -13.45
N GLY A 11 4.68 30.85 -12.88
CA GLY A 11 4.46 31.09 -11.45
C GLY A 11 5.39 30.19 -10.62
N PRO A 12 5.85 30.64 -9.43
CA PRO A 12 6.69 29.82 -8.58
C PRO A 12 5.98 28.48 -8.28
N PRO A 13 6.74 27.37 -8.12
CA PRO A 13 6.14 26.12 -7.70
C PRO A 13 5.40 26.37 -6.38
N ALA A 14 4.14 25.96 -6.32
CA ALA A 14 3.32 26.07 -5.11
C ALA A 14 4.12 25.50 -3.92
N GLN A 15 4.59 26.41 -3.07
CA GLN A 15 5.10 26.09 -1.76
C GLN A 15 3.97 26.36 -0.75
N GLU A 16 4.04 25.59 0.32
CA GLU A 16 3.35 25.73 1.60
C GLU A 16 2.03 24.96 1.80
N LYS A 17 2.04 24.06 2.78
CA LYS A 17 1.61 24.47 4.14
C LYS A 17 2.22 23.60 5.24
N GLY A 18 2.90 24.29 6.16
CA GLY A 18 2.70 24.15 7.60
C GLY A 18 3.08 22.81 8.23
N ALA A 19 4.35 22.69 8.62
CA ALA A 19 4.75 21.84 9.73
C ALA A 19 4.13 22.39 11.03
N SER A 20 2.93 21.95 11.38
CA SER A 20 2.41 22.07 12.73
C SER A 20 1.63 20.80 13.06
N ASP A 21 2.22 20.00 13.95
CA ASP A 21 1.58 18.93 14.72
C ASP A 21 1.27 17.61 13.97
N GLN A 22 2.30 16.78 13.75
CA GLN A 22 2.15 15.39 13.27
C GLN A 22 3.03 14.46 14.12
N THR A 23 2.39 13.66 14.96
CA THR A 23 2.96 12.57 15.78
C THR A 23 3.71 11.56 14.88
N PRO A 24 4.83 10.94 15.33
CA PRO A 24 5.77 10.18 14.48
C PRO A 24 5.22 8.95 13.71
N LEU A 25 3.94 8.59 13.88
CA LEU A 25 3.31 7.43 13.23
C LEU A 25 2.56 7.77 11.92
N SER A 26 2.33 9.05 11.58
CA SER A 26 1.58 9.43 10.37
C SER A 26 2.41 9.49 9.08
N LEU A 27 3.73 9.27 9.18
CA LEU A 27 4.69 9.44 8.07
C LEU A 27 5.10 8.14 7.37
N ILE A 28 4.55 6.98 7.77
CA ILE A 28 4.90 5.72 7.12
C ILE A 28 4.13 5.62 5.79
N ASP A 29 4.81 5.95 4.69
CA ASP A 29 4.27 5.75 3.35
C ASP A 29 4.05 4.25 3.05
N SER A 30 3.33 3.96 1.96
CA SER A 30 2.99 2.56 1.59
C SER A 30 4.21 1.69 1.25
N ARG A 31 5.28 2.26 0.69
CA ARG A 31 6.53 1.53 0.39
C ARG A 31 7.24 1.15 1.69
N SER A 32 7.33 2.10 2.61
CA SER A 32 7.91 1.91 3.94
C SER A 32 7.09 0.91 4.75
N SER A 33 5.75 0.99 4.67
CA SER A 33 4.84 0.02 5.26
C SER A 33 5.07 -1.38 4.70
N LEU A 34 5.11 -1.53 3.38
CA LEU A 34 5.32 -2.82 2.72
C LEU A 34 6.66 -3.45 3.11
N ARG A 35 7.72 -2.64 3.21
CA ARG A 35 9.04 -3.11 3.65
C ARG A 35 9.02 -3.60 5.11
N LEU A 36 8.31 -2.89 5.98
CA LEU A 36 8.16 -3.30 7.37
C LEU A 36 7.36 -4.60 7.48
N MET A 37 6.24 -4.69 6.77
CA MET A 37 5.42 -5.89 6.71
C MET A 37 6.23 -7.09 6.20
N ALA A 38 6.99 -6.94 5.11
CA ALA A 38 7.81 -8.02 4.55
C ALA A 38 8.90 -8.54 5.51
N ALA A 39 9.25 -7.77 6.56
CA ALA A 39 10.18 -8.21 7.60
C ALA A 39 9.51 -9.04 8.71
N CYS A 40 8.18 -9.15 8.73
CA CYS A 40 7.45 -9.96 9.72
C CYS A 40 7.58 -11.47 9.43
N GLU A 41 7.49 -12.27 10.48
CA GLU A 41 7.50 -13.74 10.38
C GLU A 41 6.12 -14.33 10.12
N HIS A 42 5.06 -13.68 10.62
CA HIS A 42 3.68 -14.13 10.54
C HIS A 42 2.76 -12.97 10.17
N PHE A 43 1.65 -13.28 9.50
CA PHE A 43 0.81 -12.28 8.85
C PHE A 43 -0.67 -12.54 9.12
N VAL A 44 -1.38 -11.51 9.53
CA VAL A 44 -2.85 -11.43 9.45
C VAL A 44 -3.16 -10.32 8.46
N ILE A 45 -3.83 -10.65 7.36
CA ILE A 45 -4.05 -9.71 6.26
C ILE A 45 -5.52 -9.36 6.12
N ALA A 46 -5.78 -8.18 5.57
CA ALA A 46 -7.10 -7.81 5.06
C ALA A 46 -7.22 -8.22 3.58
N ASN A 47 -8.43 -8.09 3.01
CA ASN A 47 -8.68 -8.14 1.57
C ASN A 47 -8.14 -6.88 0.86
N SER A 48 -6.86 -6.59 1.06
CA SER A 48 -6.15 -5.41 0.57
C SER A 48 -4.87 -5.83 -0.15
N SER A 49 -4.60 -5.19 -1.29
CA SER A 49 -3.39 -5.44 -2.07
C SER A 49 -2.11 -5.17 -1.28
N LEU A 50 -2.11 -4.15 -0.40
CA LEU A 50 -0.92 -3.82 0.40
C LEU A 50 -0.57 -4.94 1.38
N SER A 51 -1.56 -5.44 2.13
CA SER A 51 -1.32 -6.51 3.09
C SER A 51 -1.04 -7.84 2.41
N TRP A 52 -1.67 -8.11 1.26
CA TRP A 52 -1.42 -9.29 0.46
C TRP A 52 0.04 -9.33 -0.03
N TRP A 53 0.55 -8.23 -0.60
CA TRP A 53 1.95 -8.15 -1.02
C TRP A 53 2.93 -8.23 0.15
N GLY A 54 2.59 -7.64 1.30
CA GLY A 54 3.41 -7.74 2.51
C GLY A 54 3.62 -9.19 2.94
N ALA A 55 2.54 -9.98 2.97
CA ALA A 55 2.60 -11.41 3.31
C ALA A 55 3.30 -12.25 2.23
N TRP A 56 3.07 -11.94 0.96
CA TRP A 56 3.72 -12.62 -0.16
C TRP A 56 5.24 -12.47 -0.11
N LEU A 57 5.72 -11.24 0.08
CA LEU A 57 7.15 -10.90 0.11
C LEU A 57 7.87 -11.34 1.40
N GLY A 58 7.14 -11.70 2.45
CA GLY A 58 7.71 -12.18 3.70
C GLY A 58 8.68 -13.36 3.50
N GLY A 59 9.92 -13.23 4.01
CA GLY A 59 11.00 -14.18 3.73
C GLY A 59 11.06 -15.41 4.63
N CYS A 60 10.26 -15.48 5.71
CA CYS A 60 10.33 -16.58 6.66
C CYS A 60 9.75 -17.89 6.04
N PRO A 61 10.53 -18.98 5.94
CA PRO A 61 10.04 -20.25 5.36
C PRO A 61 8.92 -20.89 6.18
N GLN A 62 8.88 -20.62 7.49
CA GLN A 62 7.86 -21.12 8.41
C GLN A 62 6.75 -20.08 8.65
N LYS A 63 6.57 -19.13 7.73
CA LYS A 63 5.56 -18.09 7.87
C LYS A 63 4.15 -18.68 7.87
N ARG A 64 3.32 -18.18 8.78
CA ARG A 64 1.88 -18.43 8.80
C ARG A 64 1.16 -17.17 8.34
N ILE A 65 0.26 -17.33 7.38
CA ILE A 65 -0.52 -16.26 6.80
C ILE A 65 -2.00 -16.59 7.01
N VAL A 66 -2.71 -15.66 7.65
CA VAL A 66 -4.15 -15.73 7.89
C VAL A 66 -4.83 -14.67 7.04
N ALA A 67 -5.71 -15.11 6.15
CA ALA A 67 -6.48 -14.27 5.24
C ALA A 67 -7.99 -14.38 5.56
N PRO A 68 -8.82 -13.39 5.20
CA PRO A 68 -10.26 -13.49 5.34
C PRO A 68 -10.82 -14.61 4.46
N LYS A 69 -11.79 -15.37 4.98
CA LYS A 69 -12.56 -16.34 4.20
C LYS A 69 -13.33 -15.63 3.08
N ASP A 70 -14.00 -14.53 3.40
CA ASP A 70 -14.75 -13.75 2.42
C ASP A 70 -13.85 -12.69 1.80
N TRP A 71 -13.25 -13.02 0.66
CA TRP A 71 -12.34 -12.12 -0.04
C TRP A 71 -13.07 -11.15 -0.97
N PHE A 72 -14.08 -11.65 -1.69
CA PHE A 72 -14.92 -10.87 -2.59
C PHE A 72 -16.30 -10.66 -1.96
N GLN A 73 -16.93 -9.53 -2.28
CA GLN A 73 -18.29 -9.23 -1.84
C GLN A 73 -19.34 -10.12 -2.52
N SER A 74 -19.04 -10.61 -3.74
CA SER A 74 -19.91 -11.50 -4.50
C SER A 74 -19.30 -12.90 -4.57
N SER A 75 -20.13 -13.92 -4.38
CA SER A 75 -19.77 -15.33 -4.51
C SER A 75 -19.51 -15.77 -5.96
N ALA A 76 -19.74 -14.88 -6.94
CA ALA A 76 -19.44 -15.14 -8.34
C ALA A 76 -17.93 -15.27 -8.63
N ASN A 77 -17.08 -14.73 -7.75
CA ASN A 77 -15.62 -14.76 -7.89
C ASN A 77 -14.99 -15.75 -6.92
N ASP A 78 -14.17 -16.66 -7.44
CA ASP A 78 -13.40 -17.62 -6.64
C ASP A 78 -12.00 -17.05 -6.33
N PRO A 79 -11.59 -16.91 -5.05
CA PRO A 79 -10.27 -16.39 -4.70
C PRO A 79 -9.14 -17.44 -4.75
N LYS A 80 -9.38 -18.67 -5.24
CA LYS A 80 -8.35 -19.72 -5.33
C LYS A 80 -7.06 -19.29 -6.03
N ASP A 81 -7.16 -18.56 -7.14
CA ASP A 81 -5.98 -18.09 -7.88
C ASP A 81 -5.25 -16.94 -7.17
N LEU A 82 -5.88 -16.33 -6.17
CA LEU A 82 -5.35 -15.18 -5.42
C LEU A 82 -4.81 -15.57 -4.04
N ILE A 83 -5.44 -16.53 -3.37
CA ILE A 83 -5.06 -16.97 -2.03
C ILE A 83 -4.57 -18.42 -2.13
N PRO A 84 -3.25 -18.66 -2.03
CA PRO A 84 -2.70 -20.01 -2.06
C PRO A 84 -3.31 -20.91 -0.98
N ASP A 85 -3.53 -22.19 -1.31
CA ASP A 85 -4.17 -23.16 -0.41
C ASP A 85 -3.45 -23.37 0.93
N HIS A 86 -2.14 -23.09 0.98
CA HIS A 86 -1.36 -23.18 2.21
C HIS A 86 -1.56 -21.99 3.16
N TRP A 87 -2.33 -20.96 2.76
CA TRP A 87 -2.72 -19.86 3.64
C TRP A 87 -3.97 -20.24 4.42
N VAL A 88 -3.99 -19.90 5.70
CA VAL A 88 -5.15 -20.16 6.57
C VAL A 88 -6.23 -19.13 6.26
N ARG A 89 -7.47 -19.56 6.09
CA ARG A 89 -8.62 -18.67 5.83
C ARG A 89 -9.63 -18.77 6.97
N ILE A 90 -9.97 -17.64 7.58
CA ILE A 90 -10.93 -17.54 8.69
C ILE A 90 -12.07 -16.58 8.40
#